data_AF-A0A2E6W4C7-F1
#
_entry.id   AF-A0A2E6W4C7-F1
#
_cell.length_a   1.000
_cell.length_b   1.000
_cell.length_c   1.000
_cell.angle_alpha   90.00
_cell.angle_beta   90.00
_cell.angle_gamma   90.00
#
_symmetry.space_group_name_H-M   'P 1'
#
loop_
_entity.id
_entity.type
_entity.pdbx_description
1 polymer ?
#
loop_
_entity_poly.entity_id
_entity_poly.type
_entity_poly.pdbx_seq_one_letter_code
_entity_poly.pdbx_strand_id
1 'polypeptide(L)'
;MTKELKVLIRISKWQIDQTFRKLRLLEEEVEALREELVELVDQQDREKQITAEKPTEGGLTFGNYTEAVIGRKRAISKEIEDRALRIEEVREELRLIYLEAKKYEIAQENRDSEEKRRIEHLEQTRLDEVGILSYIKKQ
;
A
#
# COMPACT_ATOMS: atom_id res chain seq x y z
N MET A 1 20.39 15.90 -16.02
CA MET A 1 19.17 15.32 -16.65
C MET A 1 18.97 13.81 -16.43
N THR A 2 19.83 12.86 -16.83
CA THR A 2 19.62 11.41 -16.53
C THR A 2 19.70 11.07 -15.04
N LYS A 3 20.58 11.75 -14.31
CA LYS A 3 20.65 11.65 -12.85
C LYS A 3 19.36 12.15 -12.17
N GLU A 4 18.62 13.08 -12.76
CA GLU A 4 17.39 13.63 -12.17
C GLU A 4 16.25 12.60 -12.21
N LEU A 5 16.03 11.88 -13.32
CA LEU A 5 14.99 10.85 -13.37
C LEU A 5 15.25 9.70 -12.40
N LYS A 6 16.50 9.25 -12.27
CA LYS A 6 16.85 8.21 -11.29
C LYS A 6 16.61 8.67 -9.84
N VAL A 7 16.78 9.95 -9.56
CA VAL A 7 16.43 10.55 -8.25
C VAL A 7 14.92 10.57 -8.06
N LEU A 8 14.14 11.00 -9.06
CA LEU A 8 12.67 10.99 -8.99
C LEU A 8 12.11 9.59 -8.76
N ILE A 9 12.59 8.58 -9.50
CA ILE A 9 12.20 7.17 -9.29
C ILE A 9 12.50 6.72 -7.85
N ARG A 10 13.65 7.11 -7.29
CA ARG A 10 14.00 6.78 -5.91
C ARG A 10 13.07 7.44 -4.90
N ILE A 11 12.73 8.72 -5.11
CA ILE A 11 11.79 9.45 -4.26
C ILE A 11 10.42 8.77 -4.32
N SER A 12 9.92 8.45 -5.52
CA SER A 12 8.63 7.77 -5.67
C SER A 12 8.62 6.39 -5.00
N LYS A 13 9.71 5.62 -5.06
CA LYS A 13 9.85 4.34 -4.33
C LYS A 13 9.78 4.55 -2.82
N TRP A 14 10.48 5.55 -2.30
CA TRP A 14 10.39 5.88 -0.88
C TRP A 14 8.96 6.29 -0.47
N GLN A 15 8.27 7.08 -1.30
CA GLN A 15 6.88 7.46 -1.07
C GLN A 15 5.95 6.25 -1.06
N ILE A 16 6.10 5.32 -2.02
CA ILE A 16 5.39 4.04 -2.06
C ILE A 16 5.56 3.30 -0.74
N ASP A 17 6.81 3.16 -0.25
CA ASP A 17 7.10 2.48 1.02
C ASP A 17 6.43 3.17 2.21
N GLN A 18 6.41 4.52 2.25
CA GLN A 18 5.72 5.25 3.31
C GLN A 18 4.20 5.04 3.26
N THR A 19 3.61 5.09 2.07
CA THR A 19 2.17 4.89 1.88
C THR A 19 1.76 3.46 2.22
N PHE A 20 2.57 2.45 1.89
CA PHE A 20 2.34 1.07 2.34
C PHE A 20 2.38 0.92 3.85
N ARG A 21 3.33 1.57 4.54
CA ARG A 21 3.38 1.55 6.00
C ARG A 21 2.11 2.16 6.60
N LYS A 22 1.66 3.30 6.07
CA LYS A 22 0.42 3.95 6.48
C LYS A 22 -0.81 3.06 6.24
N LEU A 23 -0.89 2.41 5.07
CA LEU A 23 -1.96 1.47 4.73
C LEU A 23 -1.99 0.30 5.72
N ARG A 24 -0.83 -0.30 5.97
CA ARG A 24 -0.69 -1.43 6.89
C ARG A 24 -1.11 -1.06 8.32
N LEU A 25 -0.73 0.11 8.82
CA LEU A 25 -1.15 0.57 10.14
C LEU A 25 -2.68 0.70 10.23
N LEU A 26 -3.33 1.25 9.20
CA LEU A 26 -4.79 1.34 9.17
C LEU A 26 -5.46 -0.04 9.12
N GLU A 27 -4.90 -0.97 8.35
CA GLU A 27 -5.40 -2.36 8.29
C GLU A 27 -5.24 -3.06 9.65
N GLU A 28 -4.10 -2.88 10.32
CA GLU A 28 -3.86 -3.41 11.68
C GLU A 28 -4.84 -2.82 12.71
N GLU A 29 -5.13 -1.52 12.63
CA GLU A 29 -6.15 -0.89 13.49
C GLU A 29 -7.55 -1.45 13.24
N VAL A 30 -7.92 -1.71 11.97
CA VAL A 30 -9.23 -2.31 11.64
C VAL A 30 -9.32 -3.73 12.18
N GLU A 31 -8.28 -4.54 12.06
CA GLU A 31 -8.27 -5.90 12.61
C GLU A 31 -8.38 -5.89 14.14
N ALA A 32 -7.66 -5.00 14.84
CA ALA A 32 -7.77 -4.86 16.28
C ALA A 32 -9.21 -4.52 16.75
N LEU A 33 -9.93 -3.67 16.01
CA LEU A 33 -11.34 -3.36 16.30
C LEU A 33 -12.26 -4.55 16.03
N ARG A 34 -11.97 -5.36 15.00
CA ARG A 34 -12.73 -6.59 14.71
C ARG A 34 -12.55 -7.60 15.83
N GLU A 35 -11.32 -7.77 16.32
CA GLU A 35 -11.02 -8.60 17.49
C GLU A 35 -11.77 -8.09 18.73
N GLU A 36 -11.74 -6.78 19.02
CA GLU A 36 -12.52 -6.20 20.12
C GLU A 36 -14.02 -6.48 19.99
N LEU A 37 -14.56 -6.42 18.76
CA LEU A 37 -15.97 -6.71 18.51
C LEU A 37 -16.31 -8.19 18.80
N VAL A 38 -15.43 -9.11 18.43
CA VAL A 38 -15.57 -10.55 18.72
C VAL A 38 -15.54 -10.79 20.23
N GLU A 39 -14.56 -10.23 20.92
CA GLU A 39 -14.46 -10.36 22.38
C GLU A 39 -15.70 -9.80 23.09
N LEU A 40 -16.23 -8.68 22.61
CA LEU A 40 -17.43 -8.06 23.16
C LEU A 40 -18.69 -8.93 22.93
N VAL A 41 -18.77 -9.65 21.82
CA VAL A 41 -19.83 -10.64 21.57
C VAL A 41 -19.71 -11.80 22.55
N ASP A 42 -18.51 -12.36 22.72
CA ASP A 42 -18.27 -13.47 23.63
C ASP A 42 -18.57 -13.10 25.09
N GLN A 43 -18.16 -11.89 25.52
CA GLN A 43 -18.49 -11.36 26.84
C GLN A 43 -20.01 -11.21 27.02
N GLN A 44 -20.72 -10.69 26.02
CA GLN A 44 -22.16 -10.56 26.08
C GLN A 44 -22.86 -11.92 26.23
N ASP A 45 -22.38 -12.96 25.55
CA ASP A 45 -22.98 -14.29 25.62
C ASP A 45 -22.71 -14.98 26.97
N ARG A 46 -21.53 -14.77 27.56
CA ARG A 46 -21.25 -15.21 28.95
C ARG A 46 -22.19 -14.54 29.96
N GLU A 47 -22.37 -13.22 29.86
CA GLU A 47 -23.26 -12.47 30.76
C GLU A 47 -24.73 -12.89 30.62
N LYS A 48 -25.17 -13.22 29.40
CA LYS A 48 -26.51 -13.81 29.16
C LYS A 48 -26.68 -15.14 29.90
N GLN A 49 -25.70 -16.03 29.81
CA GLN A 49 -25.74 -17.35 30.47
C GLN A 49 -25.83 -17.21 31.99
N ILE A 50 -24.99 -16.36 32.58
CA ILE A 50 -24.99 -16.10 34.03
C ILE A 50 -26.33 -15.55 34.50
N THR A 51 -26.93 -14.62 33.75
CA THR A 51 -28.24 -14.04 34.08
C THR A 51 -29.37 -15.06 33.95
N ALA A 52 -29.29 -15.97 32.96
CA ALA A 52 -30.26 -17.06 32.81
C ALA A 52 -30.21 -18.07 33.98
N GLU A 53 -29.04 -18.28 34.57
CA GLU A 53 -28.87 -19.13 35.77
C GLU A 53 -29.35 -18.45 37.07
N LYS A 54 -29.38 -17.11 37.13
CA LYS A 54 -29.80 -16.33 38.31
C LYS A 54 -30.80 -15.21 37.99
N PRO A 55 -32.07 -15.54 37.66
CA PRO A 55 -33.03 -14.57 37.12
C PRO A 55 -33.47 -13.47 38.09
N THR A 56 -33.47 -13.73 39.41
CA THR A 56 -34.02 -12.83 40.44
C THR A 56 -33.12 -11.64 40.81
N GLU A 57 -31.80 -11.75 40.62
CA GLU A 57 -30.84 -10.71 41.00
C GLU A 57 -30.32 -9.90 39.80
N GLY A 58 -30.37 -10.45 38.58
CA GLY A 58 -29.69 -9.89 37.41
C GLY A 58 -30.55 -9.07 36.43
N GLY A 59 -31.88 -9.11 36.51
CA GLY A 59 -32.75 -8.56 35.45
C GLY A 59 -32.59 -7.06 35.15
N LEU A 60 -32.43 -6.22 36.17
CA LEU A 60 -32.31 -4.76 36.00
C LEU A 60 -30.90 -4.34 35.57
N THR A 61 -29.86 -4.99 36.12
CA THR A 61 -28.46 -4.71 35.81
C THR A 61 -28.08 -5.20 34.41
N PHE A 62 -28.63 -6.33 33.98
CA PHE A 62 -28.42 -6.90 32.66
C PHE A 62 -29.00 -6.04 31.52
N GLY A 63 -30.13 -5.36 31.75
CA GLY A 63 -30.72 -4.42 30.79
C GLY A 63 -29.77 -3.25 30.48
N ASN A 64 -29.27 -2.58 31.52
CA ASN A 64 -28.31 -1.47 31.39
C ASN A 64 -27.01 -1.92 30.72
N TYR A 65 -26.50 -3.10 31.08
CA TYR A 65 -25.32 -3.69 30.44
C TYR A 65 -25.56 -3.92 28.94
N THR A 66 -26.71 -4.47 28.57
CA THR A 66 -27.04 -4.76 27.17
C THR A 66 -27.10 -3.48 26.33
N GLU A 67 -27.70 -2.41 26.84
CA GLU A 67 -27.72 -1.12 26.14
C GLU A 67 -26.31 -0.54 25.95
N ALA A 68 -25.45 -0.60 26.98
CA ALA A 68 -24.07 -0.15 26.89
C ALA A 68 -23.27 -0.95 25.85
N VAL A 69 -23.43 -2.28 25.81
CA VAL A 69 -22.79 -3.16 24.83
C VAL A 69 -23.26 -2.84 23.41
N ILE A 70 -24.57 -2.62 23.19
CA ILE A 70 -25.09 -2.21 21.88
C ILE A 70 -24.49 -0.88 21.44
N GLY A 71 -24.41 0.10 22.34
CA GLY A 71 -23.77 1.38 22.08
C GLY A 71 -22.30 1.22 21.67
N ARG A 72 -21.53 0.41 22.42
CA ARG A 72 -20.13 0.13 22.12
C ARG A 72 -19.94 -0.59 20.78
N LYS A 73 -20.76 -1.60 20.47
CA LYS A 73 -20.75 -2.30 19.17
C LYS A 73 -20.95 -1.33 18.02
N ARG A 74 -21.96 -0.44 18.12
CA ARG A 74 -22.22 0.58 17.09
C ARG A 74 -21.05 1.55 16.91
N ALA A 75 -20.42 1.97 18.01
CA ALA A 75 -19.26 2.85 17.95
C ALA A 75 -18.08 2.17 17.24
N ILE A 76 -17.75 0.93 17.61
CA ILE A 76 -16.68 0.14 16.98
C ILE A 76 -16.98 -0.09 15.48
N SER A 77 -18.20 -0.49 15.14
CA SER A 77 -18.59 -0.70 13.73
C SER A 77 -18.43 0.58 12.91
N LYS A 78 -18.83 1.73 13.46
CA LYS A 78 -18.65 3.02 12.80
C LYS A 78 -17.17 3.37 12.62
N GLU A 79 -16.34 3.13 13.64
CA GLU A 79 -14.90 3.35 13.53
C GLU A 79 -14.25 2.45 12.47
N ILE A 80 -14.71 1.21 12.33
CA ILE A 80 -14.28 0.30 11.25
C ILE A 80 -14.66 0.87 9.88
N GLU A 81 -15.90 1.36 9.72
CA GLU A 81 -16.37 1.97 8.46
C GLU A 81 -15.55 3.21 8.09
N ASP A 82 -15.33 4.11 9.05
CA ASP A 82 -14.54 5.33 8.86
C ASP A 82 -13.09 5.00 8.45
N ARG A 83 -12.47 4.00 9.10
CA ARG A 83 -11.12 3.52 8.73
C ARG A 83 -11.10 2.81 7.39
N ALA A 84 -12.13 2.05 7.03
CA ALA A 84 -12.23 1.40 5.72
C ALA A 84 -12.29 2.43 4.58
N LEU A 85 -13.04 3.52 4.76
CA LEU A 85 -13.04 4.65 3.81
C LEU A 85 -11.63 5.25 3.69
N ARG A 86 -10.94 5.45 4.82
CA ARG A 86 -9.58 5.97 4.82
C ARG A 86 -8.58 5.04 4.13
N ILE A 87 -8.74 3.73 4.28
CA ILE A 87 -7.95 2.72 3.56
C ILE A 87 -8.11 2.89 2.04
N GLU A 88 -9.33 3.06 1.55
CA GLU A 88 -9.58 3.28 0.12
C GLU A 88 -8.95 4.57 -0.40
N GLU A 89 -8.99 5.66 0.37
CA GLU A 89 -8.29 6.91 0.03
C GLU A 89 -6.78 6.71 -0.07
N VAL A 90 -6.18 5.95 0.87
CA VAL A 90 -4.74 5.66 0.87
C VAL A 90 -4.36 4.73 -0.28
N ARG A 91 -5.23 3.78 -0.66
CA ARG A 91 -5.04 2.92 -1.84
C ARG A 91 -5.04 3.74 -3.12
N GLU A 92 -5.93 4.72 -3.23
CA GLU A 92 -5.94 5.64 -4.37
C GLU A 92 -4.70 6.53 -4.40
N GLU A 93 -4.27 7.07 -3.25
CA GLU A 93 -3.00 7.79 -3.12
C GLU A 93 -1.81 6.94 -3.61
N LEU A 94 -1.74 5.68 -3.17
CA LEU A 94 -0.72 4.72 -3.58
C LEU A 94 -0.75 4.48 -5.10
N ARG A 95 -1.94 4.29 -5.67
CA ARG A 95 -2.13 4.09 -7.12
C ARG A 95 -1.57 5.25 -7.93
N LEU A 96 -1.82 6.49 -7.49
CA LEU A 96 -1.32 7.69 -8.15
C LEU A 96 0.21 7.79 -8.09
N ILE A 97 0.82 7.48 -6.94
CA ILE A 97 2.28 7.47 -6.80
C ILE A 97 2.91 6.43 -7.72
N TYR A 98 2.31 5.24 -7.82
CA TYR A 98 2.77 4.18 -8.73
C TYR A 98 2.71 4.61 -10.20
N LEU A 99 1.64 5.29 -10.62
CA LEU A 99 1.52 5.79 -11.99
C LEU A 99 2.62 6.81 -12.31
N GLU A 100 2.88 7.74 -11.39
CA GLU A 100 3.95 8.73 -11.59
C GLU A 100 5.34 8.08 -11.60
N ALA A 101 5.59 7.11 -10.70
CA ALA A 101 6.82 6.32 -10.73
C ALA A 101 7.00 5.62 -12.08
N LYS A 102 5.93 4.99 -12.60
CA LYS A 102 5.99 4.24 -13.85
C LYS A 102 6.27 5.14 -15.05
N LYS A 103 5.72 6.35 -15.06
CA LYS A 103 6.01 7.36 -16.07
C LYS A 103 7.50 7.73 -16.09
N TYR A 104 8.12 7.91 -14.92
CA TYR A 104 9.56 8.18 -14.83
C TYR A 104 10.41 6.99 -15.28
N GLU A 105 10.01 5.76 -14.93
CA GLU A 105 10.69 4.54 -15.37
C GLU A 105 10.67 4.41 -16.90
N ILE A 106 9.51 4.57 -17.54
CA ILE A 106 9.39 4.50 -19.01
C ILE A 106 10.24 5.58 -19.68
N ALA A 107 10.22 6.81 -19.15
CA ALA A 107 11.03 7.89 -19.69
C ALA A 107 12.54 7.61 -19.57
N GLN A 108 12.96 6.97 -18.48
CA GLN A 108 14.35 6.57 -18.26
C GLN A 108 14.76 5.41 -19.19
N GLU A 109 13.91 4.40 -19.36
CA GLU A 109 14.12 3.26 -20.27
C GLU A 109 14.29 3.72 -21.72
N ASN A 110 13.43 4.64 -22.18
CA ASN A 110 13.54 5.21 -23.53
C ASN A 110 14.89 5.91 -23.74
N ARG A 111 15.35 6.71 -22.77
CA ARG A 111 16.65 7.38 -22.83
C ARG A 111 17.82 6.41 -22.85
N ASP A 112 17.76 5.38 -22.00
CA ASP A 112 18.82 4.37 -21.93
C ASP A 112 18.89 3.55 -23.23
N SER A 113 17.73 3.28 -23.86
CA SER A 113 17.64 2.63 -25.16
C SER A 113 18.21 3.49 -26.30
N GLU A 114 17.87 4.79 -26.34
CA GLU A 114 18.41 5.72 -27.32
C GLU A 114 19.93 5.88 -27.21
N GLU A 115 20.46 6.04 -25.99
CA GLU A 115 21.89 6.17 -25.77
C GLU A 115 22.63 4.88 -26.14
N LYS A 116 22.04 3.71 -25.82
CA LYS A 116 22.61 2.41 -26.21
C LYS A 116 22.70 2.29 -27.74
N ARG A 117 21.62 2.62 -28.46
CA ARG A 117 21.62 2.61 -29.94
C ARG A 117 22.66 3.57 -30.52
N ARG A 118 22.83 4.75 -29.91
CA ARG A 118 23.82 5.74 -30.34
C ARG A 118 25.24 5.21 -30.18
N ILE A 119 25.54 4.57 -29.05
CA ILE A 119 26.84 3.94 -28.78
C ILE A 119 27.09 2.80 -29.77
N GLU A 120 26.13 1.89 -29.94
CA GLU A 120 26.24 0.78 -30.89
C GLU A 120 26.48 1.27 -32.33
N HIS A 121 25.78 2.33 -32.75
CA HIS A 121 25.99 2.92 -34.07
C HIS A 121 27.41 3.50 -34.22
N LEU A 122 27.88 4.25 -33.22
CA LEU A 122 29.24 4.82 -33.23
C LEU A 122 30.32 3.74 -33.25
N GLU A 123 30.14 2.67 -32.48
CA GLU A 123 31.04 1.52 -32.47
C GLU A 123 31.06 0.82 -33.83
N GLN A 124 29.90 0.60 -34.44
CA GLN A 124 29.81 0.01 -35.77
C GLN A 124 30.53 0.86 -36.82
N THR A 125 30.26 2.17 -36.87
CA THR A 125 30.94 3.08 -37.82
C THR A 125 32.45 3.04 -37.64
N ARG A 126 32.93 3.04 -36.40
CA ARG A 126 34.37 2.95 -36.11
C ARG A 126 34.98 1.62 -36.57
N LEU A 127 34.27 0.51 -36.38
CA LEU A 127 34.72 -0.81 -36.85
C LEU A 127 34.78 -0.86 -38.38
N ASP A 128 33.80 -0.28 -39.06
CA ASP A 128 33.75 -0.19 -40.52
C ASP A 128 34.93 0.65 -41.06
N GLU A 129 35.22 1.80 -40.45
CA GLU A 129 36.39 2.63 -40.79
C GLU A 129 37.71 1.87 -40.64
N VAL A 130 37.91 1.15 -39.53
CA VAL A 130 39.10 0.32 -39.32
C VAL A 130 39.18 -0.81 -40.34
N GLY A 131 38.06 -1.42 -40.70
CA GLY A 131 37.97 -2.45 -41.73
C GLY A 131 38.41 -1.94 -43.10
N ILE A 132 37.90 -0.78 -43.53
CA ILE A 132 38.25 -0.13 -44.80
C ILE A 132 39.75 0.23 -44.82
N LEU A 133 40.25 0.87 -43.77
CA LEU A 133 41.67 1.24 -43.69
C LEU A 133 42.60 0.03 -43.74
N SER A 134 42.21 -1.08 -43.09
CA SER A 134 42.97 -2.33 -43.08
C SER A 134 42.97 -3.01 -44.45
N TYR A 135 41.85 -2.94 -45.18
CA TYR A 135 41.75 -3.43 -46.55
C TYR A 135 42.66 -2.64 -47.50
N ILE A 136 42.60 -1.30 -47.44
CA ILE A 136 43.43 -0.42 -48.28
C ILE A 136 44.93 -0.67 -48.03
N LYS A 137 45.36 -0.86 -46.78
CA LYS A 137 46.77 -1.14 -46.46
C LYS A 137 47.30 -2.49 -46.96
N LYS A 138 46.42 -3.43 -47.34
CA LYS A 138 46.82 -4.76 -47.84
C LYS A 138 46.96 -4.80 -49.37
N GLN A 139 46.48 -3.80 -50.10
CA GLN A 139 46.76 -3.62 -51.53
C GLN A 139 48.08 -2.88 -51.72
#